data_AF-A0A1H4M954-F1
#
_entry.id   AF-A0A1H4M954-F1
#
_cell.length_a   1.000
_cell.length_b   1.000
_cell.length_c   1.000
_cell.angle_alpha   90.00
_cell.angle_beta   90.00
_cell.angle_gamma   90.00
#
_symmetry.space_group_name_H-M   'P 1'
#
loop_
_entity.id
_entity.type
_entity.pdbx_description
1 polymer ?
#
loop_
_entity_poly.entity_id
_entity_poly.type
_entity_poly.pdbx_seq_one_letter_code
_entity_poly.pdbx_strand_id
1 'polypeptide(L)'
;MAIALDTKLSQGVQKAAQEAGLAVLDGVVSSGFNGAPTEKYTLALPSAPEKTLQLELGVGFDLANPVCSKPVHTFLLEVAQRLRNPRPDVYVTLGGLPMSMSGWQWPFHLSTSGADTYIVHGDTKLEDGKTPADQQLKAKVSASMTVTFAEVVPAPEQIFAESFIYNAVRKILDQGQIELTKSGNRQPVPVTTRYYSAKQGRFIFNDTDEQQRADFLAAKVYWASGILGGGEPVWIADPRDAQYLNTTVESLKKTAEALAGEGILKLDPKFEFAASTEPLMSHHGEYEERMAEALAFTRPTFNEEMRGGHTNM
;
A
#
# COMPACT_ATOMS: atom_id res chain seq x y z
N MET A 1 -10.41 22.54 -16.12
CA MET A 1 -8.95 22.71 -16.19
C MET A 1 -8.52 23.35 -14.89
N ALA A 2 -8.04 22.55 -13.94
CA ALA A 2 -7.43 23.10 -12.74
C ALA A 2 -6.02 23.58 -13.10
N ILE A 3 -5.64 24.72 -12.55
CA ILE A 3 -4.41 25.45 -12.90
C ILE A 3 -3.23 24.59 -12.44
N ALA A 4 -2.44 24.10 -13.38
CA ALA A 4 -1.15 23.48 -13.04
C ALA A 4 -0.31 24.53 -12.31
N LEU A 5 0.18 24.18 -11.11
CA LEU A 5 1.15 24.97 -10.38
C LEU A 5 2.30 25.35 -11.32
N ASP A 6 2.81 26.58 -11.23
CA ASP A 6 3.97 27.04 -12.00
C ASP A 6 5.18 27.20 -11.08
N THR A 7 5.63 26.08 -10.51
CA THR A 7 6.81 26.00 -9.65
C THR A 7 7.86 25.10 -10.30
N LYS A 8 9.12 25.19 -9.85
CA LYS A 8 10.17 24.27 -10.32
C LYS A 8 9.79 22.81 -10.02
N LEU A 9 9.18 22.58 -8.85
CA LEU A 9 8.73 21.25 -8.43
C LEU A 9 7.64 20.72 -9.36
N SER A 10 6.60 21.51 -9.64
CA SER A 10 5.49 21.10 -10.50
C SER A 10 5.94 20.78 -11.93
N GLN A 11 6.82 21.61 -12.51
CA GLN A 11 7.40 21.35 -13.83
C GLN A 11 8.21 20.04 -13.84
N GLY A 12 8.97 19.79 -12.78
CA GLY A 12 9.72 18.54 -12.60
C GLY A 12 8.80 17.31 -12.50
N VAL A 13 7.74 17.40 -11.69
CA VAL A 13 6.76 16.32 -11.51
C VAL A 13 6.01 16.05 -12.81
N GLN A 14 5.57 17.10 -13.53
CA GLN A 14 4.88 16.96 -14.80
C GLN A 14 5.75 16.24 -15.84
N LYS A 15 7.02 16.63 -15.96
CA LYS A 15 7.97 15.99 -16.85
C LYS A 15 8.20 14.52 -16.47
N ALA A 16 8.51 14.25 -15.19
CA ALA A 16 8.78 12.89 -14.73
C ALA A 16 7.55 11.96 -14.86
N ALA A 17 6.35 12.49 -14.60
CA ALA A 17 5.09 11.77 -14.80
C ALA A 17 4.88 11.43 -16.28
N GLN A 18 5.09 12.39 -17.18
CA GLN A 18 4.97 12.17 -18.62
C GLN A 18 5.97 11.11 -19.13
N GLU A 19 7.21 11.14 -18.66
CA GLU A 19 8.23 10.13 -18.98
C GLU A 19 7.84 8.72 -18.51
N ALA A 20 7.05 8.62 -17.44
CA ALA A 20 6.50 7.36 -16.94
C ALA A 20 5.15 6.95 -17.58
N GLY A 21 4.63 7.74 -18.54
CA GLY A 21 3.33 7.48 -19.18
C GLY A 21 2.11 7.92 -18.37
N LEU A 22 2.30 8.79 -17.37
CA LEU A 22 1.26 9.39 -16.55
C LEU A 22 0.93 10.82 -17.01
N ALA A 23 -0.25 11.29 -16.66
CA ALA A 23 -0.65 12.69 -16.73
C ALA A 23 -0.88 13.25 -15.33
N VAL A 24 -0.49 14.52 -15.12
CA VAL A 24 -0.90 15.32 -13.97
C VAL A 24 -2.24 15.95 -14.32
N LEU A 25 -3.31 15.50 -13.66
CA LEU A 25 -4.67 16.01 -13.88
C LEU A 25 -4.94 17.30 -13.11
N ASP A 26 -4.33 17.41 -11.93
CA ASP A 26 -4.48 18.55 -11.02
C ASP A 26 -3.22 18.71 -10.17
N GLY A 27 -2.97 19.94 -9.73
CA GLY A 27 -1.86 20.31 -8.84
C GLY A 27 -2.30 21.43 -7.92
N VAL A 28 -2.16 21.23 -6.60
CA VAL A 28 -2.55 22.23 -5.60
C VAL A 28 -1.47 22.43 -4.55
N VAL A 29 -1.27 23.70 -4.15
CA VAL A 29 -0.48 24.01 -2.95
C VAL A 29 -1.25 23.46 -1.74
N SER A 30 -0.54 22.80 -0.85
CA SER A 30 -1.09 22.28 0.39
C SER A 30 -0.17 22.62 1.55
N SER A 31 -0.60 22.20 2.73
CA SER A 31 0.14 22.33 3.95
C SER A 31 0.23 20.94 4.56
N GLY A 32 1.46 20.46 4.74
CA GLY A 32 1.74 19.22 5.44
C GLY A 32 1.24 19.29 6.89
N PHE A 33 1.26 18.16 7.59
CA PHE A 33 0.64 18.05 8.92
C PHE A 33 1.12 19.09 9.94
N ASN A 34 2.39 19.49 9.88
CA ASN A 34 3.00 20.48 10.77
C ASN A 34 2.95 21.93 10.24
N GLY A 35 2.18 22.19 9.18
CA GLY A 35 2.12 23.49 8.53
C GLY A 35 3.17 23.72 7.42
N ALA A 36 4.12 22.81 7.24
CA ALA A 36 5.15 22.96 6.21
C ALA A 36 4.54 22.96 4.80
N PRO A 37 5.03 23.77 3.86
CA PRO A 37 4.45 23.88 2.53
C PRO A 37 4.70 22.60 1.71
N THR A 38 3.63 22.06 1.11
CA THR A 38 3.66 20.88 0.23
C THR A 38 2.95 21.19 -1.09
N GLU A 39 3.21 20.38 -2.11
CA GLU A 39 2.41 20.35 -3.34
C GLU A 39 1.78 18.96 -3.49
N LYS A 40 0.48 18.93 -3.82
CA LYS A 40 -0.29 17.71 -4.09
C LYS A 40 -0.62 17.64 -5.57
N TYR A 41 -0.36 16.49 -6.17
CA TYR A 41 -0.63 16.21 -7.57
C TYR A 41 -1.56 15.02 -7.69
N THR A 42 -2.57 15.15 -8.53
CA THR A 42 -3.43 14.03 -8.91
C THR A 42 -2.88 13.44 -10.21
N LEU A 43 -2.30 12.25 -10.11
CA LEU A 43 -1.73 11.52 -11.24
C LEU A 43 -2.74 10.51 -11.77
N ALA A 44 -2.79 10.34 -13.09
CA ALA A 44 -3.60 9.30 -13.72
C ALA A 44 -2.93 8.75 -14.99
N LEU A 45 -3.42 7.61 -15.46
CA LEU A 45 -3.15 7.19 -16.83
C LEU A 45 -3.97 8.04 -17.80
N PRO A 46 -3.41 8.55 -18.91
CA PRO A 46 -4.19 9.30 -19.90
C PRO A 46 -5.39 8.52 -20.46
N SER A 47 -5.29 7.19 -20.51
CA SER A 47 -6.35 6.30 -20.99
C SER A 47 -7.43 5.96 -19.94
N ALA A 48 -7.20 6.29 -18.67
CA ALA A 48 -8.09 5.96 -17.54
C ALA A 48 -8.03 7.09 -16.49
N PRO A 49 -8.51 8.31 -16.83
CA PRO A 49 -8.41 9.49 -15.96
C PRO A 49 -9.19 9.36 -14.65
N GLU A 50 -10.13 8.42 -14.55
CA GLU A 50 -10.88 8.09 -13.34
C GLU A 50 -10.05 7.34 -12.30
N LYS A 51 -9.00 6.64 -12.71
CA LYS A 51 -8.08 5.92 -11.83
C LYS A 51 -6.92 6.83 -11.47
N THR A 52 -6.95 7.33 -10.24
CA THR A 52 -6.01 8.36 -9.80
C THR A 52 -5.14 7.90 -8.63
N LEU A 53 -3.96 8.51 -8.51
CA LEU A 53 -3.09 8.42 -7.35
C LEU A 53 -2.70 9.84 -6.93
N GLN A 54 -2.78 10.12 -5.64
CA GLN A 54 -2.32 11.37 -5.08
C GLN A 54 -0.83 11.27 -4.74
N LEU A 55 -0.02 12.15 -5.31
CA LEU A 55 1.38 12.36 -4.97
C LEU A 55 1.51 13.67 -4.18
N GLU A 56 2.07 13.63 -2.98
CA GLU A 56 2.36 14.78 -2.14
C GLU A 56 3.85 14.85 -1.83
N LEU A 57 4.44 16.01 -2.09
CA LEU A 57 5.86 16.28 -1.94
C LEU A 57 6.09 17.60 -1.19
N GLY A 58 7.17 17.68 -0.41
CA GLY A 58 7.62 18.96 0.14
C GLY A 58 8.03 19.94 -0.97
N VAL A 59 7.66 21.22 -0.85
CA VAL A 59 8.01 22.26 -1.85
C VAL A 59 9.53 22.35 -2.11
N GLY A 60 10.35 22.02 -1.11
CA GLY A 60 11.81 22.02 -1.21
C GLY A 60 12.43 20.79 -1.89
N PHE A 61 11.63 19.80 -2.28
CA PHE A 61 12.14 18.56 -2.85
C PHE A 61 12.71 18.78 -4.27
N ASP A 62 13.94 18.31 -4.52
CA ASP A 62 14.59 18.46 -5.81
C ASP A 62 14.59 17.13 -6.58
N LEU A 63 13.62 16.96 -7.49
CA LEU A 63 13.55 15.77 -8.36
C LEU A 63 14.79 15.60 -9.24
N ALA A 64 15.49 16.71 -9.53
CA ALA A 64 16.69 16.71 -10.35
C ALA A 64 17.95 16.25 -9.60
N ASN A 65 17.88 16.06 -8.27
CA ASN A 65 19.00 15.51 -7.51
C ASN A 65 19.37 14.13 -8.10
N PRO A 66 20.63 13.90 -8.50
CA PRO A 66 21.05 12.63 -9.11
C PRO A 66 20.72 11.39 -8.28
N VAL A 67 20.75 11.52 -6.95
CA VAL A 67 20.43 10.44 -5.99
C VAL A 67 18.93 10.11 -6.01
N CYS A 68 18.07 11.08 -6.31
CA CYS A 68 16.62 10.95 -6.30
C CYS A 68 16.03 10.59 -7.67
N SER A 69 16.65 11.06 -8.76
CA SER A 69 16.08 10.98 -10.13
C SER A 69 15.66 9.57 -10.56
N LYS A 70 16.54 8.58 -10.39
CA LYS A 70 16.23 7.18 -10.74
C LYS A 70 15.13 6.58 -9.86
N PRO A 71 15.20 6.65 -8.51
CA PRO A 71 14.09 6.21 -7.65
C PRO A 71 12.75 6.86 -7.98
N VAL A 72 12.73 8.17 -8.27
CA VAL A 72 11.52 8.90 -8.66
C VAL A 72 10.93 8.31 -9.95
N HIS A 73 11.76 8.12 -10.97
CA HIS A 73 11.32 7.51 -12.22
C HIS A 73 10.78 6.09 -12.02
N THR A 74 11.48 5.25 -11.24
CA THR A 74 11.03 3.90 -10.91
C THR A 74 9.68 3.92 -10.19
N PHE A 75 9.51 4.77 -9.18
CA PHE A 75 8.24 4.92 -8.46
C PHE A 75 7.10 5.29 -9.41
N LEU A 76 7.32 6.25 -10.31
CA LEU A 76 6.28 6.69 -11.25
C LEU A 76 5.92 5.60 -12.28
N LEU A 77 6.89 4.79 -12.73
CA LEU A 77 6.61 3.61 -13.57
C LEU A 77 5.76 2.58 -12.81
N GLU A 78 6.07 2.33 -11.54
CA GLU A 78 5.27 1.43 -10.70
C GLU A 78 3.86 1.99 -10.48
N VAL A 79 3.70 3.31 -10.30
CA VAL A 79 2.39 3.97 -10.23
C VAL A 79 1.62 3.78 -11.53
N ALA A 80 2.24 4.02 -12.69
CA ALA A 80 1.60 3.82 -13.99
C ALA A 80 1.11 2.38 -14.17
N GLN A 81 1.93 1.41 -13.77
CA GLN A 81 1.56 0.00 -13.83
C GLN A 81 0.43 -0.34 -12.86
N ARG A 82 0.47 0.16 -11.62
CA ARG A 82 -0.55 -0.08 -10.60
C ARG A 82 -1.89 0.53 -10.95
N LEU A 83 -1.92 1.72 -11.57
CA LEU A 83 -3.15 2.38 -12.03
C LEU A 83 -3.90 1.58 -13.11
N ARG A 84 -3.29 0.55 -13.70
CA ARG A 84 -3.98 -0.37 -14.60
C ARG A 84 -4.88 -1.35 -13.86
N ASN A 85 -4.65 -1.60 -12.57
CA ASN A 85 -5.51 -2.44 -11.74
C ASN A 85 -6.94 -1.88 -11.71
N PRO A 86 -7.98 -2.72 -11.54
CA PRO A 86 -9.35 -2.23 -11.32
C PRO A 86 -9.45 -1.38 -10.05
N ARG A 87 -8.76 -1.79 -8.97
CA ARG A 87 -8.64 -1.07 -7.70
C ARG A 87 -7.15 -0.87 -7.35
N PRO A 88 -6.53 0.24 -7.76
CA PRO A 88 -5.09 0.48 -7.54
C PRO A 88 -4.71 0.76 -6.08
N ASP A 89 -5.71 1.08 -5.25
CA ASP A 89 -5.58 1.38 -3.82
C ASP A 89 -5.59 0.13 -2.93
N VAL A 90 -5.96 -1.03 -3.49
CA VAL A 90 -6.16 -2.28 -2.75
C VAL A 90 -4.89 -3.12 -2.70
N TYR A 91 -4.59 -3.63 -1.50
CA TYR A 91 -3.54 -4.57 -1.19
C TYR A 91 -4.12 -5.75 -0.40
N VAL A 92 -3.36 -6.84 -0.32
CA VAL A 92 -3.71 -8.01 0.50
C VAL A 92 -2.59 -8.29 1.50
N THR A 93 -2.94 -8.71 2.72
CA THR A 93 -1.99 -9.18 3.74
C THR A 93 -1.68 -10.67 3.58
N LEU A 94 -0.64 -11.18 4.24
CA LEU A 94 -0.31 -12.61 4.20
C LEU A 94 -1.41 -13.43 4.91
N GLY A 95 -2.04 -12.86 5.93
CA GLY A 95 -3.22 -13.43 6.59
C GLY A 95 -4.45 -13.52 5.66
N GLY A 96 -4.48 -12.80 4.54
CA GLY A 96 -5.59 -12.82 3.58
C GLY A 96 -6.60 -11.68 3.74
N LEU A 97 -6.24 -10.60 4.44
CA LEU A 97 -7.08 -9.41 4.56
C LEU A 97 -6.96 -8.52 3.30
N PRO A 98 -8.05 -8.27 2.57
CA PRO A 98 -8.08 -7.25 1.52
C PRO A 98 -8.26 -5.85 2.13
N MET A 99 -7.42 -4.90 1.74
CA MET A 99 -7.41 -3.58 2.37
C MET A 99 -7.03 -2.46 1.43
N SER A 100 -7.69 -1.31 1.56
CA SER A 100 -7.28 -0.08 0.90
C SER A 100 -6.42 0.77 1.83
N MET A 101 -5.52 1.57 1.25
CA MET A 101 -4.71 2.55 1.96
C MET A 101 -4.83 3.92 1.29
N SER A 102 -5.15 4.95 2.08
CA SER A 102 -5.45 6.29 1.57
C SER A 102 -5.22 7.36 2.63
N GLY A 103 -5.50 8.63 2.31
CA GLY A 103 -5.48 9.72 3.29
C GLY A 103 -4.11 10.01 3.89
N TRP A 104 -3.03 9.61 3.20
CA TRP A 104 -1.68 9.82 3.70
C TRP A 104 -1.30 11.30 3.69
N GLN A 105 -0.66 11.73 4.78
CA GLN A 105 -0.25 13.12 5.01
C GLN A 105 1.26 13.25 4.85
N TRP A 106 1.74 13.17 3.61
CA TRP A 106 3.15 13.26 3.27
C TRP A 106 3.65 14.73 3.31
N PRO A 107 4.96 14.98 3.37
CA PRO A 107 6.03 14.02 3.69
C PRO A 107 6.01 13.61 5.19
N PHE A 108 6.93 12.72 5.55
CA PHE A 108 7.26 12.48 6.95
C PHE A 108 7.63 13.80 7.66
N HIS A 109 7.12 13.99 8.87
CA HIS A 109 7.42 15.17 9.69
C HIS A 109 7.91 14.76 11.08
N LEU A 110 8.79 15.57 11.67
CA LEU A 110 9.31 15.28 13.02
C LEU A 110 8.17 15.35 14.05
N SER A 111 8.17 14.42 15.00
CA SER A 111 7.23 14.45 16.12
C SER A 111 7.37 15.73 16.93
N THR A 112 6.25 16.40 17.21
CA THR A 112 6.20 17.57 18.09
C THR A 112 6.12 17.21 19.57
N SER A 113 5.96 15.92 19.91
CA SER A 113 5.83 15.43 21.28
C SER A 113 7.17 15.13 21.97
N GLY A 114 8.29 15.64 21.44
CA GLY A 114 9.63 15.44 21.99
C GLY A 114 10.25 14.06 21.75
N ALA A 115 9.70 13.27 20.82
CA ALA A 115 10.26 11.98 20.44
C ALA A 115 11.16 12.11 19.20
N ASP A 116 12.29 11.39 19.18
CA ASP A 116 13.21 11.30 18.03
C ASP A 116 12.65 10.39 16.91
N THR A 117 11.46 10.74 16.41
CA THR A 117 10.77 10.00 15.36
C THR A 117 10.15 10.93 14.34
N TYR A 118 10.28 10.57 13.07
CA TYR A 118 9.46 11.08 11.99
C TYR A 118 8.15 10.31 11.95
N ILE A 119 7.05 11.01 11.66
CA ILE A 119 5.71 10.45 11.63
C ILE A 119 5.05 10.78 10.29
N VAL A 120 4.28 9.83 9.77
CA VAL A 120 3.31 10.06 8.71
C VAL A 120 1.99 9.41 9.12
N HIS A 121 0.88 10.09 8.84
CA HIS A 121 -0.45 9.59 9.14
C HIS A 121 -1.14 9.14 7.86
N GLY A 122 -1.98 8.13 7.97
CA GLY A 122 -2.82 7.64 6.87
C GLY A 122 -4.02 6.88 7.40
N ASP A 123 -4.78 6.31 6.48
CA ASP A 123 -5.94 5.48 6.77
C ASP A 123 -5.83 4.15 6.05
N THR A 124 -6.31 3.09 6.71
CA THR A 124 -6.54 1.80 6.08
C THR A 124 -7.95 1.30 6.35
N LYS A 125 -8.55 0.60 5.39
CA LYS A 125 -9.91 0.08 5.45
C LYS A 125 -9.95 -1.35 4.94
N LEU A 126 -10.81 -2.17 5.53
CA LEU A 126 -11.15 -3.49 5.00
C LEU A 126 -11.96 -3.32 3.69
N GLU A 127 -11.64 -4.12 2.69
CA GLU A 127 -12.27 -4.11 1.36
C GLU A 127 -12.77 -5.52 1.04
N ASP A 128 -13.86 -5.95 1.68
CA ASP A 128 -14.41 -7.32 1.54
C ASP A 128 -15.53 -7.42 0.50
N GLY A 129 -15.75 -6.38 -0.31
CA GLY A 129 -16.80 -6.33 -1.34
C GLY A 129 -18.20 -6.08 -0.79
N LYS A 130 -18.37 -5.96 0.54
CA LYS A 130 -19.66 -5.63 1.17
C LYS A 130 -19.98 -4.14 1.05
N THR A 131 -21.26 -3.80 1.17
CA THR A 131 -21.73 -2.44 0.90
C THR A 131 -21.37 -1.48 2.05
N PRO A 132 -21.35 -0.16 1.84
CA PRO A 132 -21.10 0.81 2.92
C PRO A 132 -22.07 0.73 4.12
N ALA A 133 -23.26 0.13 3.93
CA ALA A 133 -24.19 -0.16 5.01
C ALA A 133 -23.64 -1.22 5.99
N ASP A 134 -22.77 -2.09 5.48
CA ASP A 134 -22.05 -3.14 6.20
C ASP A 134 -20.76 -2.57 6.82
N GLN A 135 -20.92 -1.50 7.62
CA GLN A 135 -19.95 -1.01 8.62
C GLN A 135 -18.47 -1.23 8.28
N GLN A 136 -17.97 -0.53 7.25
CA GLN A 136 -16.58 -0.67 6.79
C GLN A 136 -15.58 -0.46 7.94
N LEU A 137 -14.90 -1.54 8.34
CA LEU A 137 -13.88 -1.51 9.39
C LEU A 137 -12.65 -0.77 8.89
N LYS A 138 -12.08 0.08 9.75
CA LYS A 138 -10.94 0.93 9.39
C LYS A 138 -9.97 1.14 10.55
N ALA A 139 -8.79 1.59 10.23
CA ALA A 139 -7.85 2.12 11.20
C ALA A 139 -7.22 3.40 10.66
N LYS A 140 -7.21 4.44 11.49
CA LYS A 140 -6.27 5.54 11.27
C LYS A 140 -4.91 5.08 11.74
N VAL A 141 -3.87 5.26 10.93
CA VAL A 141 -2.52 4.82 11.26
C VAL A 141 -1.59 6.00 11.48
N SER A 142 -0.64 5.81 12.39
CA SER A 142 0.47 6.71 12.63
C SER A 142 1.75 5.90 12.45
N ALA A 143 2.30 5.93 11.24
CA ALA A 143 3.54 5.24 10.97
C ALA A 143 4.72 6.08 11.46
N SER A 144 5.57 5.47 12.27
CA SER A 144 6.70 6.16 12.90
C SER A 144 8.03 5.56 12.45
N MET A 145 8.97 6.44 12.13
CA MET A 145 10.32 6.12 11.68
C MET A 145 11.30 6.82 12.62
N THR A 146 12.14 6.07 13.33
CA THR A 146 13.17 6.65 14.20
C THR A 146 14.17 7.48 13.39
N VAL A 147 14.77 8.52 13.98
CA VAL A 147 15.79 9.35 13.30
C VAL A 147 16.95 8.52 12.74
N THR A 148 17.43 7.52 13.49
CA THR A 148 18.48 6.59 13.00
C THR A 148 18.05 5.81 11.76
N PHE A 149 16.76 5.49 11.64
CA PHE A 149 16.23 4.81 10.46
C PHE A 149 16.08 5.78 9.28
N ALA A 150 15.82 7.06 9.54
CA ALA A 150 15.73 8.07 8.49
C ALA A 150 17.06 8.21 7.72
N GLU A 151 18.21 7.88 8.33
CA GLU A 151 19.53 7.90 7.68
C GLU A 151 19.66 6.90 6.51
N VAL A 152 18.86 5.83 6.49
CA VAL A 152 18.88 4.84 5.39
C VAL A 152 17.82 5.10 4.32
N VAL A 153 16.97 6.11 4.50
CA VAL A 153 15.95 6.52 3.54
C VAL A 153 16.43 7.78 2.81
N PRO A 154 16.47 7.82 1.47
CA PRO A 154 17.06 8.96 0.74
C PRO A 154 16.43 10.32 1.07
N ALA A 155 15.12 10.36 1.29
CA ALA A 155 14.40 11.53 1.74
C ALA A 155 13.09 11.13 2.45
N PRO A 156 12.56 11.95 3.36
CA PRO A 156 11.26 11.72 4.04
C PRO A 156 10.03 11.87 3.12
N GLU A 157 10.19 11.75 1.81
CA GLU A 157 9.12 11.97 0.81
C GLU A 157 8.35 10.69 0.51
N GLN A 158 7.10 10.85 0.05
CA GLN A 158 6.21 9.75 -0.35
C GLN A 158 6.90 8.72 -1.26
N ILE A 159 7.64 9.20 -2.26
CA ILE A 159 8.31 8.38 -3.29
C ILE A 159 9.26 7.33 -2.67
N PHE A 160 9.92 7.67 -1.57
CA PHE A 160 10.86 6.77 -0.90
C PHE A 160 10.21 5.97 0.22
N ALA A 161 9.13 6.50 0.79
CA ALA A 161 8.49 5.96 1.98
C ALA A 161 7.33 5.00 1.71
N GLU A 162 6.50 5.28 0.71
CA GLU A 162 5.19 4.68 0.55
C GLU A 162 5.24 3.14 0.53
N SER A 163 6.17 2.55 -0.24
CA SER A 163 6.30 1.10 -0.35
C SER A 163 6.50 0.43 1.01
N PHE A 164 7.48 0.87 1.78
CA PHE A 164 7.82 0.22 3.04
C PHE A 164 6.80 0.54 4.14
N ILE A 165 6.14 1.70 4.08
CA ILE A 165 5.05 2.03 4.99
C ILE A 165 3.83 1.15 4.75
N TYR A 166 3.44 0.96 3.49
CA TYR A 166 2.31 0.11 3.16
C TYR A 166 2.59 -1.33 3.60
N ASN A 167 3.82 -1.82 3.38
CA ASN A 167 4.25 -3.13 3.85
C ASN A 167 4.32 -3.24 5.38
N ALA A 168 4.71 -2.18 6.08
CA ALA A 168 4.67 -2.15 7.53
C ALA A 168 3.23 -2.24 8.06
N VAL A 169 2.28 -1.52 7.46
CA VAL A 169 0.86 -1.61 7.82
C VAL A 169 0.35 -3.04 7.66
N ARG A 170 0.62 -3.68 6.51
CA ARG A 170 0.25 -5.08 6.26
C ARG A 170 0.85 -6.03 7.30
N LYS A 171 2.13 -5.85 7.61
CA LYS A 171 2.85 -6.70 8.57
C LYS A 171 2.29 -6.59 9.97
N ILE A 172 1.97 -5.38 10.41
CA ILE A 172 1.44 -5.10 11.74
C ILE A 172 0.01 -5.65 11.90
N LEU A 173 -0.80 -5.66 10.82
CA LEU A 173 -2.07 -6.39 10.80
C LEU A 173 -1.88 -7.89 10.94
N ASP A 174 -0.96 -8.48 10.16
CA ASP A 174 -0.65 -9.91 10.26
C ASP A 174 -0.03 -10.30 11.63
N GLN A 175 0.38 -9.32 12.44
CA GLN A 175 0.84 -9.51 13.82
C GLN A 175 -0.24 -9.22 14.87
N GLY A 176 -1.46 -8.85 14.45
CA GLY A 176 -2.56 -8.50 15.35
C GLY A 176 -2.30 -7.23 16.18
N GLN A 177 -1.41 -6.35 15.71
CA GLN A 177 -0.95 -5.18 16.45
C GLN A 177 -1.73 -3.90 16.13
N ILE A 178 -2.59 -3.92 15.10
CA ILE A 178 -3.62 -2.90 14.88
C ILE A 178 -4.97 -3.58 14.63
N GLU A 179 -6.04 -2.99 15.15
CA GLU A 179 -7.40 -3.50 15.04
C GLU A 179 -8.17 -2.65 14.01
N LEU A 180 -8.83 -3.30 13.04
CA LEU A 180 -9.76 -2.61 12.14
C LEU A 180 -11.09 -2.41 12.89
N THR A 181 -11.40 -1.17 13.26
CA THR A 181 -12.57 -0.80 14.07
C THR A 181 -13.33 0.38 13.46
N LYS A 182 -14.37 0.85 14.15
CA LYS A 182 -15.00 2.13 13.83
C LYS A 182 -14.35 3.31 14.54
N SER A 183 -13.32 3.08 15.35
CA SER A 183 -12.68 4.11 16.16
C SER A 183 -11.96 5.14 15.29
N GLY A 184 -11.95 6.39 15.75
CA GLY A 184 -11.20 7.48 15.14
C GLY A 184 -9.75 7.58 15.63
N ASN A 185 -9.35 6.77 16.61
CA ASN A 185 -8.02 6.85 17.22
C ASN A 185 -6.94 6.34 16.26
N ARG A 186 -5.82 7.07 16.21
CA ARG A 186 -4.65 6.65 15.45
C ARG A 186 -3.94 5.52 16.17
N GLN A 187 -3.67 4.44 15.45
CA GLN A 187 -2.92 3.29 15.94
C GLN A 187 -1.48 3.35 15.43
N PRO A 188 -0.49 3.00 16.26
CA PRO A 188 0.92 3.10 15.89
C PRO A 188 1.31 2.00 14.89
N VAL A 189 2.10 2.38 13.88
CA VAL A 189 2.74 1.44 12.94
C VAL A 189 4.25 1.68 13.02
N PRO A 190 4.97 0.98 13.90
CA PRO A 190 6.40 1.22 14.10
C PRO A 190 7.19 0.68 12.91
N VAL A 191 7.89 1.56 12.20
CA VAL A 191 8.86 1.19 11.16
C VAL A 191 10.24 1.26 11.79
N THR A 192 10.78 0.09 12.08
CA THR A 192 12.05 -0.05 12.80
C THR A 192 13.10 -0.67 11.91
N THR A 193 14.36 -0.59 12.35
CA THR A 193 15.50 -1.30 11.73
C THR A 193 15.28 -2.81 11.61
N ARG A 194 14.34 -3.41 12.35
CA ARG A 194 13.98 -4.83 12.21
C ARG A 194 13.44 -5.19 10.84
N TYR A 195 12.85 -4.23 10.12
CA TYR A 195 12.37 -4.44 8.75
C TYR A 195 13.41 -4.12 7.69
N TYR A 196 14.66 -3.79 8.07
CA TYR A 196 15.72 -3.43 7.13
C TYR A 196 16.99 -4.22 7.39
N SER A 197 17.47 -4.93 6.36
CA SER A 197 18.76 -5.61 6.40
C SER A 197 19.84 -4.66 5.89
N ALA A 198 20.60 -4.04 6.80
CA ALA A 198 21.74 -3.20 6.43
C ALA A 198 22.79 -3.96 5.59
N LYS A 199 22.98 -5.26 5.87
CA LYS A 199 23.87 -6.14 5.10
C LYS A 199 23.43 -6.29 3.64
N GLN A 200 22.12 -6.35 3.39
CA GLN A 200 21.55 -6.57 2.05
C GLN A 200 21.05 -5.26 1.41
N GLY A 201 21.08 -4.14 2.13
CA GLY A 201 20.59 -2.85 1.67
C GLY A 201 19.10 -2.82 1.34
N ARG A 202 18.27 -3.69 1.95
CA ARG A 202 16.85 -3.85 1.57
C ARG A 202 15.92 -4.14 2.74
N PHE A 203 14.63 -3.88 2.52
CA PHE A 203 13.58 -4.21 3.47
C PHE A 203 13.20 -5.69 3.45
N ILE A 204 12.85 -6.23 4.61
CA ILE A 204 12.38 -7.61 4.83
C ILE A 204 11.23 -7.56 5.84
N PHE A 205 10.02 -7.97 5.42
CA PHE A 205 8.82 -7.92 6.26
C PHE A 205 8.37 -9.31 6.74
N ASN A 206 8.35 -10.28 5.83
CA ASN A 206 8.01 -11.67 6.12
C ASN A 206 9.13 -12.57 5.62
N ASP A 207 9.23 -13.78 6.17
CA ASP A 207 9.99 -14.85 5.55
C ASP A 207 8.97 -15.86 5.05
N THR A 208 8.85 -16.00 3.73
CA THR A 208 7.81 -16.83 3.11
C THR A 208 8.41 -17.98 2.32
N ASP A 209 7.77 -19.15 2.40
CA ASP A 209 8.06 -20.28 1.52
C ASP A 209 7.30 -20.18 0.18
N GLU A 210 7.49 -21.17 -0.68
CA GLU A 210 6.86 -21.19 -2.02
C GLU A 210 5.33 -21.31 -1.95
N GLN A 211 4.80 -22.09 -1.01
CA GLN A 211 3.36 -22.30 -0.85
C GLN A 211 2.69 -21.01 -0.35
N GLN A 212 3.27 -20.35 0.65
CA GLN A 212 2.76 -19.08 1.17
C GLN A 212 2.71 -17.98 0.09
N ARG A 213 3.67 -17.97 -0.84
CA ARG A 213 3.68 -17.03 -1.98
C ARG A 213 2.60 -17.38 -3.00
N ALA A 214 2.37 -18.67 -3.26
CA ALA A 214 1.29 -19.13 -4.13
C ALA A 214 -0.08 -18.76 -3.54
N ASP A 215 -0.30 -19.07 -2.27
CA ASP A 215 -1.52 -18.74 -1.54
C ASP A 215 -1.77 -17.23 -1.50
N PHE A 216 -0.72 -16.43 -1.25
CA PHE A 216 -0.82 -14.98 -1.28
C PHE A 216 -1.25 -14.48 -2.67
N LEU A 217 -0.65 -15.02 -3.74
CA LEU A 217 -0.95 -14.55 -5.08
C LEU A 217 -2.37 -14.94 -5.52
N ALA A 218 -2.81 -16.16 -5.16
CA ALA A 218 -4.18 -16.61 -5.36
C ALA A 218 -5.17 -15.73 -4.58
N ALA A 219 -4.90 -15.44 -3.30
CA ALA A 219 -5.72 -14.54 -2.48
C ALA A 219 -5.77 -13.12 -3.05
N LYS A 220 -4.63 -12.60 -3.53
CA LYS A 220 -4.58 -11.29 -4.19
C LYS A 220 -5.45 -11.25 -5.43
N VAL A 221 -5.37 -12.24 -6.31
CA VAL A 221 -6.19 -12.27 -7.53
C VAL A 221 -7.66 -12.50 -7.19
N TYR A 222 -7.96 -13.38 -6.24
CA TYR A 222 -9.33 -13.59 -5.75
C TYR A 222 -9.98 -12.28 -5.29
N TRP A 223 -9.32 -11.53 -4.40
CA TRP A 223 -9.86 -10.28 -3.87
C TRP A 223 -9.82 -9.15 -4.90
N ALA A 224 -8.64 -8.86 -5.47
CA ALA A 224 -8.44 -7.65 -6.26
C ALA A 224 -8.94 -7.77 -7.71
N SER A 225 -8.92 -8.98 -8.30
CA SER A 225 -9.53 -9.23 -9.61
C SER A 225 -10.97 -9.69 -9.45
N GLY A 226 -11.22 -10.77 -8.69
CA GLY A 226 -12.55 -11.37 -8.57
C GLY A 226 -13.58 -10.48 -7.86
N ILE A 227 -13.45 -10.35 -6.54
CA ILE A 227 -14.45 -9.69 -5.68
C ILE A 227 -14.54 -8.18 -5.93
N LEU A 228 -13.40 -7.49 -5.88
CA LEU A 228 -13.34 -6.02 -5.94
C LEU A 228 -13.16 -5.49 -7.36
N GLY A 229 -12.69 -6.35 -8.28
CA GLY A 229 -12.37 -5.99 -9.65
C GLY A 229 -13.35 -6.49 -10.71
N GLY A 230 -14.36 -7.27 -10.32
CA GLY A 230 -15.35 -7.81 -11.27
C GLY A 230 -14.77 -8.75 -12.34
N GLY A 231 -13.65 -9.41 -12.04
CA GLY A 231 -12.90 -10.28 -12.94
C GLY A 231 -11.86 -9.58 -13.80
N GLU A 232 -11.69 -8.26 -13.70
CA GLU A 232 -10.67 -7.52 -14.45
C GLU A 232 -9.24 -7.89 -13.97
N PRO A 233 -8.24 -7.99 -14.87
CA PRO A 233 -6.89 -8.40 -14.50
C PRO A 233 -6.21 -7.45 -13.49
N VAL A 234 -5.46 -8.03 -12.54
CA VAL A 234 -4.65 -7.31 -11.55
C VAL A 234 -3.15 -7.58 -11.76
N TRP A 235 -2.31 -6.57 -11.53
CA TRP A 235 -0.86 -6.67 -11.63
C TRP A 235 -0.31 -7.64 -10.59
N ILE A 236 0.32 -8.72 -11.02
CA ILE A 236 0.86 -9.79 -10.15
C ILE A 236 2.34 -9.59 -9.81
N ALA A 237 3.02 -8.75 -10.58
CA ALA A 237 4.45 -8.49 -10.50
C ALA A 237 4.79 -7.19 -9.74
N ASP A 238 3.99 -6.83 -8.71
CA ASP A 238 4.18 -5.60 -7.94
C ASP A 238 5.43 -5.71 -7.03
N PRO A 239 6.45 -4.83 -7.17
CA PRO A 239 7.63 -4.81 -6.31
C PRO A 239 7.31 -4.65 -4.82
N ARG A 240 6.18 -4.03 -4.47
CA ARG A 240 5.73 -3.93 -3.07
C ARG A 240 5.39 -5.28 -2.49
N ASP A 241 4.77 -6.16 -3.28
CA ASP A 241 4.45 -7.52 -2.87
C ASP A 241 5.70 -8.39 -2.81
N ALA A 242 6.60 -8.24 -3.78
CA ALA A 242 7.89 -8.93 -3.74
C ALA A 242 8.68 -8.56 -2.47
N GLN A 243 8.72 -7.28 -2.12
CA GLN A 243 9.32 -6.80 -0.87
C GLN A 243 8.58 -7.34 0.37
N TYR A 244 7.25 -7.35 0.33
CA TYR A 244 6.42 -7.82 1.45
C TYR A 244 6.64 -9.31 1.78
N LEU A 245 6.78 -10.11 0.73
CA LEU A 245 6.95 -11.57 0.80
C LEU A 245 8.42 -11.99 0.90
N ASN A 246 9.37 -11.05 0.86
CA ASN A 246 10.81 -11.35 0.83
C ASN A 246 11.19 -12.25 -0.37
N THR A 247 10.73 -11.88 -1.55
CA THR A 247 11.02 -12.56 -2.82
C THR A 247 11.34 -11.56 -3.93
N THR A 248 11.47 -12.01 -5.18
CA THR A 248 11.66 -11.16 -6.36
C THR A 248 10.42 -11.15 -7.25
N VAL A 249 10.31 -10.13 -8.10
CA VAL A 249 9.22 -10.02 -9.08
C VAL A 249 9.24 -11.20 -10.06
N GLU A 250 10.42 -11.68 -10.46
CA GLU A 250 10.58 -12.84 -11.32
C GLU A 250 10.09 -14.12 -10.64
N SER A 251 10.32 -14.27 -9.34
CA SER A 251 9.78 -15.40 -8.57
C SER A 251 8.26 -15.33 -8.51
N LEU A 252 7.66 -14.14 -8.32
CA LEU A 252 6.21 -13.99 -8.33
C LEU A 252 5.60 -14.38 -9.69
N LYS A 253 6.25 -14.00 -10.79
CA LYS A 253 5.82 -14.42 -12.14
C LYS A 253 5.85 -15.93 -12.31
N LYS A 254 6.91 -16.61 -11.87
CA LYS A 254 7.00 -18.09 -11.89
C LYS A 254 5.91 -18.74 -11.05
N THR A 255 5.63 -18.20 -9.87
CA THR A 255 4.51 -18.68 -9.03
C THR A 255 3.18 -18.49 -9.75
N ALA A 256 2.97 -17.35 -10.42
CA ALA A 256 1.77 -17.10 -11.20
C ALA A 256 1.61 -18.05 -12.39
N GLU A 257 2.71 -18.35 -13.08
CA GLU A 257 2.76 -19.33 -14.18
C GLU A 257 2.34 -20.72 -13.71
N ALA A 258 2.85 -21.17 -12.56
CA ALA A 258 2.46 -22.45 -11.97
C ALA A 258 0.95 -22.49 -11.67
N LEU A 259 0.44 -21.48 -10.96
CA LEU A 259 -1.00 -21.36 -10.65
C LEU A 259 -1.88 -21.29 -11.90
N ALA A 260 -1.40 -20.64 -12.97
CA ALA A 260 -2.11 -20.60 -14.24
C ALA A 260 -2.12 -21.96 -14.96
N GLY A 261 -1.03 -22.73 -14.86
CA GLY A 261 -0.96 -24.11 -15.34
C GLY A 261 -1.96 -25.05 -14.65
N GLU A 262 -2.31 -24.74 -13.40
CA GLU A 262 -3.35 -25.42 -12.62
C GLU A 262 -4.77 -24.88 -12.88
N GLY A 263 -4.91 -23.83 -13.70
CA GLY A 263 -6.20 -23.20 -14.01
C GLY A 263 -6.73 -22.26 -12.92
N ILE A 264 -5.94 -22.00 -11.87
CA ILE A 264 -6.32 -21.09 -10.76
C ILE A 264 -6.30 -19.63 -11.22
N LEU A 265 -5.38 -19.26 -12.10
CA LEU A 265 -5.25 -17.90 -12.62
C LEU A 265 -5.32 -17.87 -14.14
N LYS A 266 -5.81 -16.76 -14.70
CA LYS A 266 -5.69 -16.47 -16.14
C LYS A 266 -4.69 -15.35 -16.35
N LEU A 267 -3.52 -15.68 -16.87
CA LEU A 267 -2.47 -14.69 -17.17
C LEU A 267 -2.76 -13.93 -18.46
N ASP A 268 -2.34 -12.67 -18.49
CA ASP A 268 -2.25 -11.90 -19.73
C ASP A 268 -1.07 -12.39 -20.59
N PRO A 269 -1.03 -12.08 -21.91
CA PRO A 269 0.02 -12.56 -22.80
C PRO A 269 1.44 -12.15 -22.41
N LYS A 270 1.58 -11.12 -21.55
CA LYS A 270 2.88 -10.61 -21.08
C LYS A 270 3.27 -11.13 -19.69
N PHE A 271 2.42 -11.95 -19.06
CA PHE A 271 2.68 -12.52 -17.73
C PHE A 271 2.91 -11.44 -16.66
N GLU A 272 2.23 -10.30 -16.82
CA GLU A 272 2.27 -9.16 -15.92
C GLU A 272 0.99 -9.06 -15.09
N PHE A 273 -0.15 -9.45 -15.66
CA PHE A 273 -1.46 -9.38 -15.01
C PHE A 273 -2.11 -10.74 -14.96
N ALA A 274 -2.95 -10.95 -13.95
CA ALA A 274 -3.77 -12.14 -13.82
C ALA A 274 -5.23 -11.75 -13.53
N ALA A 275 -6.17 -12.45 -14.16
CA ALA A 275 -7.59 -12.39 -13.83
C ALA A 275 -8.00 -13.64 -13.03
N SER A 276 -9.02 -13.50 -12.19
CA SER A 276 -9.65 -14.61 -11.49
C SER A 276 -10.31 -15.59 -12.47
N THR A 277 -10.26 -16.89 -12.16
CA THR A 277 -10.92 -17.94 -12.93
C THR A 277 -12.11 -18.52 -12.16
N GLU A 278 -12.99 -19.26 -12.83
CA GLU A 278 -14.07 -19.99 -12.16
C GLU A 278 -13.56 -20.95 -11.08
N PRO A 279 -12.50 -21.77 -11.31
CA PRO A 279 -11.88 -22.56 -10.24
C PRO A 279 -11.50 -21.75 -9.01
N LEU A 280 -10.78 -20.63 -9.15
CA LEU A 280 -10.40 -19.80 -8.02
C LEU A 280 -11.63 -19.25 -7.28
N MET A 281 -12.64 -18.79 -8.03
CA MET A 281 -13.86 -18.24 -7.44
C MET A 281 -14.72 -19.31 -6.75
N SER A 282 -14.55 -20.59 -7.09
CA SER A 282 -15.26 -21.69 -6.41
C SER A 282 -14.81 -21.89 -4.96
N HIS A 283 -13.62 -21.40 -4.58
CA HIS A 283 -13.09 -21.40 -3.22
C HIS A 283 -13.54 -20.19 -2.38
N HIS A 284 -14.63 -19.51 -2.77
CA HIS A 284 -15.15 -18.31 -2.10
C HIS A 284 -15.27 -18.47 -0.57
N GLY A 285 -15.85 -19.59 -0.10
CA GLY A 285 -16.02 -19.85 1.33
C GLY A 285 -14.70 -19.92 2.11
N GLU A 286 -13.65 -20.51 1.51
CA GLU A 286 -12.33 -20.61 2.14
C GLU A 286 -11.67 -19.23 2.29
N TYR A 287 -11.80 -18.36 1.27
CA TYR A 287 -11.26 -17.00 1.35
C TYR A 287 -12.04 -16.12 2.34
N GLU A 288 -13.36 -16.27 2.42
CA GLU A 288 -14.16 -15.57 3.44
C GLU A 288 -13.81 -16.03 4.86
N GLU A 289 -13.66 -17.34 5.08
CA GLU A 289 -13.24 -17.90 6.37
C GLU A 289 -11.86 -17.40 6.77
N ARG A 290 -10.88 -17.50 5.87
CA ARG A 290 -9.51 -17.00 6.10
C ARG A 290 -9.49 -15.50 6.42
N MET A 291 -10.28 -14.69 5.72
CA MET A 291 -10.40 -13.27 6.03
C MET A 291 -11.02 -13.05 7.41
N ALA A 292 -12.06 -13.81 7.77
CA ALA A 292 -12.70 -13.72 9.07
C ALA A 292 -11.75 -14.11 10.22
N GLU A 293 -10.97 -15.18 10.04
CA GLU A 293 -9.93 -15.61 10.98
C GLU A 293 -8.84 -14.54 11.15
N ALA A 294 -8.32 -14.02 10.05
CA ALA A 294 -7.31 -12.96 10.08
C ALA A 294 -7.86 -11.70 10.75
N LEU A 295 -9.13 -11.34 10.50
CA LEU A 295 -9.77 -10.20 11.14
C LEU A 295 -9.97 -10.44 12.64
N ALA A 296 -10.38 -11.65 13.04
CA ALA A 296 -10.51 -12.02 14.45
C ALA A 296 -9.16 -11.95 15.17
N PHE A 297 -8.07 -12.35 14.51
CA PHE A 297 -6.71 -12.26 15.05
C PHE A 297 -6.27 -10.81 15.34
N THR A 298 -6.78 -9.82 14.60
CA THR A 298 -6.51 -8.40 14.88
C THR A 298 -7.23 -7.85 16.12
N ARG A 299 -8.22 -8.58 16.66
CA ARG A 299 -8.95 -8.17 17.86
C ARG A 299 -8.22 -8.69 19.09
N PRO A 300 -7.88 -7.84 20.07
CA PRO A 300 -7.35 -8.32 21.34
C PRO A 300 -8.38 -9.26 21.98
N THR A 301 -7.98 -10.49 22.28
CA THR A 301 -8.80 -11.44 23.08
C THR A 301 -8.88 -11.06 24.56
N PHE A 302 -8.26 -9.94 24.94
CA PHE A 302 -8.22 -9.49 26.32
C PHE A 302 -9.59 -8.93 26.74
N ASN A 303 -10.35 -9.79 27.42
CA ASN A 303 -11.48 -9.49 28.28
C ASN A 303 -12.69 -8.85 27.58
N GLU A 304 -13.45 -9.65 26.83
CA GLU A 304 -14.77 -9.26 26.31
C GLU A 304 -15.71 -8.71 27.41
N GLU A 305 -15.56 -9.17 28.66
CA GLU A 305 -16.27 -8.67 29.84
C GLU A 305 -15.98 -7.19 30.16
N MET A 306 -14.76 -6.69 29.90
CA MET A 306 -14.41 -5.27 30.06
C MET A 306 -15.00 -4.41 28.94
N ARG A 307 -15.15 -4.96 27.73
CA ARG A 307 -15.72 -4.27 26.58
C ARG A 307 -17.24 -4.09 26.69
N GLY A 308 -17.92 -4.98 27.43
CA GLY A 308 -19.34 -4.86 27.78
C GLY A 308 -19.64 -3.89 28.92
N GLY A 309 -18.63 -3.27 29.55
CA GLY A 309 -18.83 -2.40 30.71
C GLY A 309 -19.31 -3.14 31.97
N HIS A 310 -19.14 -4.47 32.03
CA HIS A 310 -19.58 -5.29 33.16
C HIS A 310 -18.59 -5.34 34.32
N THR A 311 -17.40 -4.75 34.14
CA THR A 311 -16.41 -4.57 35.19
C THR A 311 -16.35 -3.09 35.55
N ASN A 312 -17.03 -2.75 36.65
CA ASN A 312 -16.90 -1.45 37.31
C ASN A 312 -15.43 -1.24 37.73
N MET A 313 -14.84 -0.11 37.33
CA MET A 313 -13.83 0.56 38.16
C MET A 313 -14.53 1.59 39.04
#